data_AF-B4FAH0-F1
#
_entry.id   AF-B4FAH0-F1
#
_cell.length_a   1.000
_cell.length_b   1.000
_cell.length_c   1.000
_cell.angle_alpha   90.00
_cell.angle_beta   90.00
_cell.angle_gamma   90.00
#
_symmetry.space_group_name_H-M   'P 1'
#
loop_
_entity.id
_entity.type
_entity.pdbx_description
1 polymer ?
#
loop_
_entity_poly.entity_id
_entity_poly.type
_entity_poly.pdbx_seq_one_letter_code
_entity_poly.pdbx_strand_id
1 'polypeptide(L)'
;MDFSTIQKKMERKDGTCYTNVREICSDVRLIFANAMKYNDDQNVIHLMAKSLLEKFEEKWLHFLPKVESEEKRQKEEESKGVAATNTSREVAIVKLAKDTDDELNQINKKLEELRKMVVHRCRKMTTDEKRKLGAGICHLSPDDLSKALEIVAQDNPSFQTKAEEVDLDMDAQSETTLWRLKFFVREALERQANVASGKMDENAKRKREICNALAKTTSRRIKKQP
;
A
#
# COMPACT_ATOMS: atom_id res chain seq x y z
N MET A 1 -0.20 50.19 -11.19
CA MET A 1 1.17 49.65 -11.22
C MET A 1 2.09 50.81 -11.49
N ASP A 2 3.13 50.98 -10.69
CA ASP A 2 4.09 52.10 -10.74
C ASP A 2 5.44 51.65 -10.17
N PHE A 3 6.50 52.43 -10.39
CA PHE A 3 7.86 52.05 -10.01
C PHE A 3 8.04 51.91 -8.49
N SER A 4 7.34 52.72 -7.68
CA SER A 4 7.38 52.58 -6.22
C SER A 4 6.75 51.27 -5.76
N THR A 5 5.70 50.81 -6.43
CA THR A 5 5.06 49.52 -6.19
C THR A 5 5.98 48.35 -6.55
N ILE A 6 6.66 48.43 -7.70
CA ILE A 6 7.66 47.44 -8.12
C ILE A 6 8.78 47.37 -7.08
N GLN A 7 9.35 48.51 -6.67
CA GLN A 7 10.40 48.56 -5.66
C GLN A 7 9.96 47.91 -4.35
N LYS A 8 8.79 48.28 -3.82
CA LYS A 8 8.22 47.66 -2.61
C LYS A 8 8.01 46.15 -2.78
N LYS A 9 7.64 45.67 -3.97
CA LYS A 9 7.48 44.24 -4.25
C LYS A 9 8.83 43.51 -4.36
N MET A 10 9.88 44.18 -4.80
CA MET A 10 11.24 43.63 -4.80
C MET A 10 11.83 43.52 -3.39
N GLU A 11 11.58 44.50 -2.53
CA GLU A 11 12.15 44.57 -1.18
C GLU A 11 11.36 43.76 -0.12
N ARG A 12 10.18 43.26 -0.50
CA ARG A 12 9.34 42.43 0.38
C ARG A 12 10.05 41.13 0.77
N LYS A 13 9.91 40.75 2.04
CA LYS A 13 10.47 39.51 2.61
C LYS A 13 9.42 38.46 2.94
N ASP A 14 8.14 38.81 2.84
CA ASP A 14 7.08 37.81 2.82
C ASP A 14 7.08 37.15 1.43
N GLY A 15 6.56 35.92 1.32
CA GLY A 15 6.56 35.13 0.08
C GLY A 15 5.71 35.72 -1.07
N THR A 16 5.45 37.03 -1.05
CA THR A 16 4.71 37.80 -2.05
C THR A 16 5.60 38.71 -2.89
N CYS A 17 6.93 38.62 -2.73
CA CYS A 17 7.92 39.26 -3.60
C CYS A 17 8.00 38.57 -4.97
N TYR A 18 8.74 39.19 -5.90
CA TYR A 18 8.95 38.60 -7.23
C TYR A 18 9.78 37.32 -7.15
N THR A 19 9.34 36.27 -7.84
CA THR A 19 10.09 35.00 -7.87
C THR A 19 11.24 35.02 -8.89
N ASN A 20 11.08 35.80 -9.95
CA ASN A 20 12.06 35.94 -11.01
C ASN A 20 11.99 37.34 -11.65
N VAL A 21 13.06 37.69 -12.37
CA VAL A 21 13.19 39.01 -13.00
C VAL A 21 12.19 39.24 -14.15
N ARG A 22 11.63 38.19 -14.77
CA ARG A 22 10.64 38.36 -15.85
C ARG A 22 9.31 38.93 -15.33
N GLU A 23 8.95 38.63 -14.09
CA GLU A 23 7.78 39.26 -13.46
C GLU A 23 7.99 40.76 -13.26
N ILE A 24 9.19 41.19 -12.85
CA ILE A 24 9.54 42.61 -12.74
C ILE A 24 9.38 43.28 -14.10
N CYS A 25 9.92 42.68 -15.16
CA CYS A 25 9.80 43.20 -16.52
C CYS A 25 8.34 43.29 -16.99
N SER A 26 7.52 42.32 -16.62
CA SER A 26 6.08 42.33 -16.94
C SER A 26 5.38 43.52 -16.29
N ASP A 27 5.68 43.82 -15.02
CA ASP A 27 5.12 44.97 -14.33
C ASP A 27 5.67 46.31 -14.87
N VAL A 28 6.94 46.37 -15.29
CA VAL A 28 7.49 47.56 -15.97
C VAL A 28 6.77 47.81 -17.31
N ARG A 29 6.57 46.78 -18.13
CA ARG A 29 5.78 46.88 -19.37
C ARG A 29 4.36 47.35 -19.09
N LEU A 30 3.75 46.86 -18.01
CA LEU A 30 2.41 47.24 -17.59
C LEU A 30 2.32 48.73 -17.21
N ILE A 31 3.36 49.32 -16.62
CA ILE A 31 3.41 50.77 -16.33
C ILE A 31 3.27 51.56 -17.63
N PHE A 32 4.12 51.27 -18.62
CA PHE A 32 4.12 51.98 -19.90
C PHE A 32 2.86 51.70 -20.71
N ALA A 33 2.38 50.46 -20.73
CA ALA A 33 1.13 50.09 -21.39
C ALA A 33 -0.07 50.84 -20.79
N ASN A 34 -0.14 50.97 -19.46
CA ASN A 34 -1.19 51.75 -18.81
C ASN A 34 -1.07 53.24 -19.14
N ALA A 35 0.15 53.80 -19.14
CA ALA A 35 0.37 55.19 -19.52
C ALA A 35 -0.11 55.46 -20.95
N MET A 36 0.16 54.56 -21.91
CA MET A 36 -0.34 54.69 -23.28
C MET A 36 -1.85 54.43 -23.39
N LYS A 37 -2.42 53.57 -22.55
CA LYS A 37 -3.86 53.23 -22.56
C LYS A 37 -4.74 54.36 -22.06
N TYR A 38 -4.30 55.09 -21.03
CA TYR A 38 -5.10 56.14 -20.39
C TYR A 38 -4.80 57.55 -20.91
N ASN A 39 -3.82 57.70 -21.79
CA ASN A 39 -3.47 58.99 -22.40
C ASN A 39 -3.61 58.89 -23.92
N ASP A 40 -4.18 59.94 -24.52
CA ASP A 40 -4.32 60.10 -25.97
C ASP A 40 -2.98 59.95 -26.71
N ASP A 41 -2.99 59.45 -27.94
CA ASP A 41 -1.78 59.11 -28.69
C ASP A 41 -0.94 60.33 -29.10
N GLN A 42 -1.54 61.53 -29.16
CA GLN A 42 -0.81 62.79 -29.36
C GLN A 42 -0.32 63.39 -28.04
N ASN A 43 -0.72 62.85 -26.89
CA ASN A 43 -0.30 63.36 -25.60
C ASN A 43 1.19 63.05 -25.38
N VAL A 44 1.93 64.03 -24.87
CA VAL A 44 3.36 63.91 -24.57
C VAL A 44 3.65 62.74 -23.63
N ILE A 45 2.76 62.42 -22.69
CA ILE A 45 2.89 61.27 -21.78
C ILE A 45 2.86 59.95 -22.55
N HIS A 46 1.97 59.81 -23.53
CA HIS A 46 1.88 58.62 -24.38
C HIS A 46 3.19 58.46 -25.19
N LEU A 47 3.64 59.54 -25.83
CA LEU A 47 4.86 59.54 -26.65
C LEU A 47 6.11 59.22 -25.80
N MET A 48 6.21 59.79 -24.60
CA MET A 48 7.30 59.48 -23.65
C MET A 48 7.25 58.02 -23.17
N ALA A 49 6.07 57.50 -22.83
CA ALA A 49 5.91 56.11 -22.42
C ALA A 49 6.34 55.14 -23.52
N LYS A 50 5.97 55.43 -24.78
CA LYS A 50 6.38 54.66 -25.96
C LYS A 50 7.91 54.66 -26.13
N SER A 51 8.55 55.82 -26.05
CA SER A 51 10.01 55.94 -26.19
C SER A 51 10.78 55.24 -25.05
N LEU A 52 10.29 55.35 -23.81
CA LEU A 52 10.89 54.68 -22.66
C LEU A 52 10.75 53.17 -22.73
N LEU A 53 9.59 52.67 -23.20
CA LEU A 53 9.38 51.24 -23.43
C LEU A 53 10.35 50.69 -24.48
N GLU A 54 10.55 51.40 -25.58
CA GLU A 54 11.51 50.99 -26.64
C GLU A 54 12.95 50.87 -26.10
N LYS A 55 13.42 51.88 -25.36
CA LYS A 55 14.74 51.83 -24.70
C LYS A 55 14.84 50.73 -23.66
N PHE A 56 13.74 50.43 -22.97
CA PHE A 56 13.69 49.33 -22.01
C PHE A 56 13.83 47.98 -22.72
N GLU A 57 13.13 47.75 -23.83
CA GLU A 57 13.23 46.49 -24.58
C GLU A 57 14.62 46.29 -25.19
N GLU A 58 15.24 47.35 -25.71
CA GLU A 58 16.62 47.30 -26.20
C GLU A 58 17.59 46.83 -25.10
N LYS A 59 17.51 47.44 -23.91
CA LYS A 59 18.34 47.04 -22.76
C LYS A 59 17.99 45.65 -22.25
N TRP A 60 16.72 45.27 -22.31
CA TRP A 60 16.26 43.95 -21.90
C TRP A 60 16.87 42.85 -22.76
N LEU A 61 16.96 43.05 -24.07
CA LEU A 61 17.63 42.11 -24.99
C LEU A 61 19.08 41.83 -24.59
N HIS A 62 19.82 42.86 -24.18
CA HIS A 62 21.19 42.69 -23.67
C HIS A 62 21.25 41.93 -22.34
N PHE A 63 20.18 41.97 -21.55
CA PHE A 63 20.11 41.30 -20.25
C PHE A 63 19.59 39.85 -20.35
N LEU A 64 18.84 39.51 -21.40
CA LEU A 64 18.26 38.17 -21.62
C LEU A 64 19.26 37.01 -21.45
N PRO A 65 20.49 37.06 -22.01
CA PRO A 65 21.44 35.95 -21.85
C PRO A 65 21.77 35.65 -20.38
N LYS A 66 21.83 36.67 -19.53
CA LYS A 66 22.09 36.50 -18.09
C LYS A 66 20.89 35.86 -17.40
N VAL A 67 19.68 36.28 -17.77
CA VAL A 67 18.43 35.71 -17.22
C VAL A 67 18.33 34.24 -17.56
N GLU A 68 18.54 33.88 -18.83
CA GLU A 68 18.48 32.50 -19.29
C GLU A 68 19.55 31.63 -18.63
N SER A 69 20.76 32.16 -18.44
CA SER A 69 21.82 31.44 -17.73
C SER A 69 21.46 31.14 -16.27
N GLU A 70 20.82 32.09 -15.58
CA GLU A 70 20.42 31.93 -14.19
C GLU A 70 19.22 30.99 -14.04
N GLU A 71 18.23 31.09 -14.93
CA GLU A 71 17.09 30.17 -14.99
C GLU A 71 17.54 28.73 -15.21
N LYS A 72 18.53 28.53 -16.09
CA LYS A 72 19.12 27.21 -16.32
C LYS A 72 19.82 26.68 -15.07
N ARG A 73 20.58 27.53 -14.37
CA ARG A 73 21.30 27.15 -13.15
C ARG A 73 20.35 26.74 -12.02
N GLN A 74 19.28 27.51 -11.79
CA GLN A 74 18.26 27.18 -10.81
C GLN A 74 17.57 25.84 -11.12
N LYS A 75 17.23 25.61 -12.39
CA LYS A 75 16.61 24.36 -12.82
C LYS A 75 17.53 23.14 -12.65
N GLU A 76 18.82 23.31 -12.90
CA GLU A 76 19.82 22.26 -12.65
C GLU A 76 19.99 21.98 -11.15
N GLU A 77 20.01 23.00 -10.29
CA GLU A 77 20.06 22.85 -8.83
C GLU A 77 18.81 22.15 -8.28
N GLU A 78 17.61 22.52 -8.74
CA GLU A 78 16.36 21.82 -8.40
C GLU A 78 16.40 20.35 -8.83
N SER A 79 16.86 20.07 -10.06
CA SER A 79 16.96 18.69 -10.55
C SER A 79 17.92 17.83 -9.73
N LYS A 80 19.05 18.40 -9.29
CA LYS A 80 20.04 17.73 -8.43
C LYS A 80 19.48 17.49 -7.02
N GLY A 81 18.76 18.46 -6.46
CA GLY A 81 18.10 18.32 -5.15
C GLY A 81 17.03 17.22 -5.15
N VAL A 82 16.21 17.16 -6.20
CA VAL A 82 15.20 16.11 -6.38
C VAL A 82 15.86 14.74 -6.56
N ALA A 83 16.91 14.64 -7.37
CA ALA A 83 17.65 13.39 -7.57
C ALA A 83 18.28 12.86 -6.26
N ALA A 84 18.94 13.73 -5.48
CA ALA A 84 19.52 13.33 -4.20
C ALA A 84 18.46 12.85 -3.19
N THR A 85 17.31 13.52 -3.15
CA THR A 85 16.18 13.14 -2.28
C THR A 85 15.57 11.80 -2.70
N ASN A 86 15.41 11.59 -4.01
CA ASN A 86 14.87 10.33 -4.55
C ASN A 86 15.82 9.16 -4.27
N THR A 87 17.13 9.32 -4.47
CA THR A 87 18.12 8.29 -4.14
C THR A 87 18.08 7.91 -2.66
N SER A 88 17.96 8.88 -1.75
CA SER A 88 17.86 8.59 -0.31
C SER A 88 16.59 7.80 0.03
N ARG A 89 15.46 8.15 -0.59
CA ARG A 89 14.19 7.44 -0.41
C ARG A 89 14.24 6.02 -0.98
N GLU A 90 14.81 5.83 -2.17
CA GLU A 90 14.95 4.52 -2.80
C GLU A 90 15.83 3.57 -1.96
N VAL A 91 16.94 4.07 -1.42
CA VAL A 91 17.80 3.29 -0.52
C VAL A 91 17.05 2.85 0.74
N ALA A 92 16.22 3.73 1.33
CA ALA A 92 15.40 3.39 2.49
C ALA A 92 14.35 2.32 2.17
N ILE A 93 13.71 2.41 0.99
CA ILE A 93 12.71 1.43 0.54
C ILE A 93 13.36 0.05 0.33
N VAL A 94 14.51 -0.01 -0.34
CA VAL A 94 15.23 -1.27 -0.59
C VAL A 94 15.64 -1.92 0.73
N LYS A 95 16.10 -1.13 1.70
CA LYS A 95 16.45 -1.65 3.03
C LYS A 95 15.25 -2.26 3.75
N LEU A 96 14.12 -1.54 3.79
CA LEU A 96 12.89 -2.05 4.41
C LEU A 96 12.37 -3.33 3.73
N ALA A 97 12.45 -3.40 2.41
CA ALA A 97 12.05 -4.58 1.66
C ALA A 97 12.90 -5.80 2.04
N LYS A 98 14.22 -5.62 2.16
CA LYS A 98 15.14 -6.68 2.56
C LYS A 98 14.89 -7.15 4.00
N ASP A 99 14.73 -6.21 4.93
CA ASP A 99 14.47 -6.53 6.35
C ASP A 99 13.16 -7.34 6.49
N THR A 100 12.13 -6.97 5.71
CA THR A 100 10.84 -7.69 5.70
C THR A 100 10.97 -9.10 5.11
N ASP A 101 11.76 -9.26 4.04
CA ASP A 101 12.02 -10.57 3.43
C ASP A 101 12.75 -11.50 4.41
N ASP A 102 13.76 -10.98 5.12
CA ASP A 102 14.50 -11.71 6.14
C ASP A 102 13.57 -12.17 7.30
N GLU A 103 12.66 -11.32 7.76
CA GLU A 103 11.64 -11.68 8.76
C GLU A 103 10.70 -12.78 8.26
N LEU A 104 10.21 -12.67 7.02
CA LEU A 104 9.33 -13.66 6.42
C LEU A 104 10.02 -15.04 6.30
N ASN A 105 11.27 -15.04 5.85
CA ASN A 105 12.09 -16.24 5.77
C ASN A 105 12.31 -16.87 7.16
N GLN A 106 12.52 -16.06 8.19
CA GLN A 106 12.66 -16.55 9.56
C GLN A 106 11.35 -17.17 10.08
N ILE A 107 10.19 -16.56 9.80
CA ILE A 107 8.88 -17.09 10.17
C ILE A 107 8.62 -18.41 9.46
N ASN A 108 8.89 -18.49 8.15
CA ASN A 108 8.75 -19.73 7.38
C ASN A 108 9.59 -20.87 7.94
N LYS A 109 10.85 -20.59 8.32
CA LYS A 109 11.72 -21.59 8.96
C LYS A 109 11.13 -22.10 10.28
N LYS A 110 10.65 -21.20 11.15
CA LYS A 110 10.00 -21.58 12.42
C LYS A 110 8.73 -22.40 12.18
N LEU A 111 7.95 -22.06 11.17
CA LEU A 111 6.75 -22.82 10.79
C LEU A 111 7.09 -24.24 10.35
N GLU A 112 8.14 -24.41 9.55
CA GLU A 112 8.62 -25.73 9.13
C GLU A 112 9.14 -26.56 10.31
N GLU A 113 9.86 -25.94 11.26
CA GLU A 113 10.29 -26.62 12.49
C GLU A 113 9.10 -27.06 13.35
N LEU A 114 8.09 -26.20 13.51
CA LEU A 114 6.86 -26.55 14.21
C LEU A 114 6.09 -27.66 13.51
N ARG A 115 5.97 -27.60 12.18
CA ARG A 115 5.36 -28.67 11.37
C ARG A 115 6.07 -29.99 11.65
N LYS A 116 7.39 -30.04 11.50
CA LYS A 116 8.21 -31.23 11.78
C LYS A 116 8.03 -31.74 13.20
N MET A 117 7.99 -30.84 14.19
CA MET A 117 7.78 -31.22 15.59
C MET A 117 6.40 -31.86 15.81
N VAL A 118 5.35 -31.31 15.18
CA VAL A 118 3.99 -31.87 15.25
C VAL A 118 3.96 -33.24 14.58
N VAL A 119 4.52 -33.37 13.37
CA VAL A 119 4.63 -34.66 12.65
C VAL A 119 5.35 -35.71 13.49
N HIS A 120 6.47 -35.35 14.12
CA HIS A 120 7.25 -36.31 14.93
C HIS A 120 6.52 -36.75 16.21
N ARG A 121 5.59 -35.92 16.73
CA ARG A 121 4.74 -36.27 17.87
C ARG A 121 3.49 -37.06 17.47
N CYS A 122 3.19 -37.19 16.17
CA CYS A 122 2.09 -38.03 15.71
C CYS A 122 2.47 -39.51 15.88
N ARG A 123 1.79 -40.21 16.81
CA ARG A 123 1.86 -41.68 16.87
C ARG A 123 1.26 -42.28 15.60
N LYS A 124 1.65 -43.51 15.26
CA LYS A 124 1.00 -44.26 14.18
C LYS A 124 -0.47 -44.53 14.50
N MET A 125 -1.35 -44.29 13.54
CA MET A 125 -2.77 -44.59 13.68
C MET A 125 -3.02 -46.10 13.59
N THR A 126 -3.82 -46.66 14.49
CA THR A 126 -4.12 -48.10 14.46
C THR A 126 -5.11 -48.44 13.34
N THR A 127 -5.16 -49.71 12.94
CA THR A 127 -6.09 -50.20 11.91
C THR A 127 -7.56 -49.98 12.29
N ASP A 128 -7.91 -50.11 13.57
CA ASP A 128 -9.25 -49.80 14.08
C ASP A 128 -9.58 -48.29 13.96
N GLU A 129 -8.61 -47.42 14.25
CA GLU A 129 -8.77 -45.98 14.07
C GLU A 129 -8.93 -45.59 12.60
N LYS A 130 -8.18 -46.23 11.69
CA LYS A 130 -8.34 -46.08 10.23
C LYS A 130 -9.72 -46.51 9.74
N ARG A 131 -10.22 -47.64 10.24
CA ARG A 131 -11.56 -48.14 9.90
C ARG A 131 -12.66 -47.19 10.37
N LYS A 132 -12.57 -46.71 11.62
CA LYS A 132 -13.52 -45.72 12.17
C LYS A 132 -13.48 -44.40 11.42
N LEU A 133 -12.29 -43.97 11.00
CA LEU A 133 -12.13 -42.78 10.17
C LEU A 133 -12.82 -42.94 8.82
N GLY A 134 -12.58 -44.05 8.12
CA GLY A 134 -13.25 -44.37 6.85
C GLY A 134 -14.78 -44.36 6.99
N ALA A 135 -15.31 -45.02 8.02
CA ALA A 135 -16.74 -45.00 8.30
C ALA A 135 -17.28 -43.58 8.57
N GLY A 136 -16.53 -42.75 9.30
CA GLY A 136 -16.90 -41.36 9.55
C GLY A 136 -16.95 -40.49 8.28
N ILE A 137 -16.08 -40.74 7.32
CA ILE A 137 -16.05 -40.03 6.03
C ILE A 137 -17.34 -40.31 5.23
N CYS A 138 -17.83 -41.55 5.25
CA CYS A 138 -19.08 -41.92 4.58
C CYS A 138 -20.32 -41.19 5.12
N HIS A 139 -20.22 -40.59 6.31
CA HIS A 139 -21.31 -39.83 6.95
C HIS A 139 -21.17 -38.32 6.79
N LEU A 140 -20.15 -37.83 6.06
CA LEU A 140 -19.99 -36.41 5.82
C LEU A 140 -21.01 -35.87 4.81
N SER A 141 -21.35 -34.59 4.97
CA SER A 141 -22.05 -33.83 3.93
C SER A 141 -21.18 -33.72 2.67
N PRO A 142 -21.78 -33.50 1.47
CA PRO A 142 -21.02 -33.36 0.23
C PRO A 142 -19.92 -32.29 0.30
N ASP A 143 -20.20 -31.14 0.91
CA ASP A 143 -19.24 -30.03 1.05
C ASP A 143 -18.06 -30.37 1.97
N ASP A 144 -18.33 -31.07 3.08
CA ASP A 144 -17.26 -31.50 4.00
C ASP A 144 -16.48 -32.68 3.39
N LEU A 145 -17.11 -33.54 2.60
CA LEU A 145 -16.44 -34.62 1.88
C LEU A 145 -15.44 -34.07 0.85
N SER A 146 -15.82 -33.07 0.06
CA SER A 146 -14.89 -32.42 -0.88
C SER A 146 -13.67 -31.84 -0.16
N LYS A 147 -13.88 -31.16 0.98
CA LYS A 147 -12.78 -30.63 1.80
C LYS A 147 -11.90 -31.73 2.40
N ALA A 148 -12.49 -32.85 2.80
CA ALA A 148 -11.75 -34.01 3.29
C ALA A 148 -10.84 -34.60 2.19
N LEU A 149 -11.32 -34.67 0.94
CA LEU A 149 -10.53 -35.11 -0.20
C LEU A 149 -9.42 -34.11 -0.58
N GLU A 150 -9.66 -32.81 -0.43
CA GLU A 150 -8.62 -31.79 -0.61
C GLU A 150 -7.47 -31.94 0.41
N ILE A 151 -7.76 -32.34 1.66
CA ILE A 151 -6.72 -32.63 2.66
C ILE A 151 -5.81 -33.77 2.20
N VAL A 152 -6.38 -34.80 1.56
CA VAL A 152 -5.60 -35.92 1.00
C VAL A 152 -4.76 -35.46 -0.20
N ALA A 153 -5.33 -34.66 -1.10
CA ALA A 153 -4.66 -34.15 -2.29
C ALA A 153 -3.45 -33.24 -1.98
N GLN A 154 -3.47 -32.54 -0.85
CA GLN A 154 -2.38 -31.64 -0.45
C GLN A 154 -1.05 -32.37 -0.25
N ASP A 155 -1.08 -33.62 0.24
CA ASP A 155 0.11 -34.44 0.44
C ASP A 155 0.27 -35.50 -0.67
N ASN A 156 -0.67 -35.56 -1.64
CA ASN A 156 -0.65 -36.49 -2.77
C ASN A 156 -1.06 -35.78 -4.09
N PRO A 157 -0.11 -35.19 -4.84
CA PRO A 157 -0.40 -34.42 -6.05
C PRO A 157 -1.03 -35.21 -7.20
N SER A 158 -0.91 -36.55 -7.21
CA SER A 158 -1.51 -37.41 -8.23
C SER A 158 -2.94 -37.85 -7.88
N PHE A 159 -3.46 -37.47 -6.72
CA PHE A 159 -4.81 -37.81 -6.27
C PHE A 159 -5.87 -36.95 -6.98
N GLN A 160 -6.83 -37.60 -7.66
CA GLN A 160 -7.93 -36.93 -8.36
C GLN A 160 -9.15 -36.78 -7.43
N THR A 161 -9.39 -35.56 -6.94
CA THR A 161 -10.49 -35.26 -6.01
C THR A 161 -11.87 -35.10 -6.66
N LYS A 162 -11.94 -34.97 -8.00
CA LYS A 162 -13.15 -34.66 -8.76
C LYS A 162 -13.75 -35.85 -9.52
N ALA A 163 -13.21 -37.05 -9.33
CA ALA A 163 -13.77 -38.25 -9.95
C ALA A 163 -15.11 -38.62 -9.29
N GLU A 164 -16.00 -39.24 -10.06
CA GLU A 164 -17.32 -39.70 -9.59
C GLU A 164 -17.19 -40.84 -8.57
N GLU A 165 -16.12 -41.63 -8.70
CA GLU A 165 -15.71 -42.66 -7.74
C GLU A 165 -14.25 -42.39 -7.35
N VAL A 166 -13.99 -42.27 -6.04
CA VAL A 166 -12.66 -42.00 -5.48
C VAL A 166 -12.34 -43.10 -4.48
N ASP A 167 -11.35 -43.93 -4.79
CA ASP A 167 -10.83 -44.94 -3.87
C ASP A 167 -9.74 -44.32 -2.98
N LEU A 168 -9.90 -44.46 -1.66
CA LEU A 168 -9.00 -43.89 -0.66
C LEU A 168 -8.40 -45.00 0.21
N ASP A 169 -7.18 -45.39 -0.13
CA ASP A 169 -6.40 -46.33 0.66
C ASP A 169 -5.83 -45.65 1.92
N MET A 170 -6.38 -45.98 3.08
CA MET A 170 -5.97 -45.48 4.40
C MET A 170 -4.61 -46.00 4.87
N ASP A 171 -4.11 -47.09 4.28
CA ASP A 171 -2.81 -47.67 4.61
C ASP A 171 -1.67 -47.06 3.78
N ALA A 172 -1.97 -46.52 2.61
CA ALA A 172 -1.02 -45.79 1.78
C ALA A 172 -0.82 -44.30 2.17
N GLN A 173 -1.71 -43.72 3.00
CA GLN A 173 -1.59 -42.30 3.38
C GLN A 173 -0.53 -42.04 4.47
N SER A 174 0.06 -40.84 4.44
CA SER A 174 0.97 -40.38 5.48
C SER A 174 0.24 -40.22 6.83
N GLU A 175 0.98 -40.42 7.93
CA GLU A 175 0.43 -40.24 9.29
C GLU A 175 -0.15 -38.82 9.49
N THR A 176 0.48 -37.80 8.88
CA THR A 176 0.00 -36.42 8.93
C THR A 176 -1.36 -36.27 8.29
N THR A 177 -1.55 -36.83 7.09
CA THR A 177 -2.83 -36.80 6.38
C THR A 177 -3.90 -37.52 7.17
N LEU A 178 -3.61 -38.70 7.70
CA LEU A 178 -4.55 -39.49 8.50
C LEU A 178 -5.03 -38.75 9.76
N TRP A 179 -4.11 -38.12 10.50
CA TRP A 179 -4.48 -37.36 11.69
C TRP A 179 -5.25 -36.08 11.33
N ARG A 180 -4.83 -35.33 10.30
CA ARG A 180 -5.56 -34.14 9.82
C ARG A 180 -6.98 -34.49 9.40
N LEU A 181 -7.13 -35.58 8.65
CA LEU A 181 -8.42 -36.11 8.21
C LEU A 181 -9.29 -36.52 9.42
N LYS A 182 -8.71 -37.20 10.42
CA LYS A 182 -9.43 -37.57 11.66
C LYS A 182 -9.96 -36.39 12.45
N PHE A 183 -9.14 -35.34 12.64
CA PHE A 183 -9.58 -34.13 13.33
C PHE A 183 -10.68 -33.43 12.54
N PHE A 184 -10.51 -33.27 11.23
CA PHE A 184 -11.49 -32.65 10.36
C PHE A 184 -12.84 -33.41 10.37
N VAL A 185 -12.82 -34.73 10.17
CA VAL A 185 -14.03 -35.57 10.16
C VAL A 185 -14.77 -35.47 11.49
N ARG A 186 -14.05 -35.53 12.62
CA ARG A 186 -14.65 -35.37 13.95
C ARG A 186 -15.34 -34.02 14.11
N GLU A 187 -14.67 -32.92 13.75
CA GLU A 187 -15.25 -31.57 13.85
C GLU A 187 -16.42 -31.37 12.88
N ALA A 188 -16.35 -31.93 11.67
CA ALA A 188 -17.43 -31.85 10.69
C ALA A 188 -18.68 -32.60 11.17
N LEU A 189 -18.53 -33.83 11.69
CA LEU A 189 -19.63 -34.60 12.25
C LEU A 189 -20.21 -33.93 13.51
N GLU A 190 -19.38 -33.34 14.36
CA GLU A 190 -19.83 -32.58 15.52
C GLU A 190 -20.59 -31.31 15.10
N ARG A 191 -20.14 -30.60 14.06
CA ARG A 191 -20.88 -29.47 13.47
C ARG A 191 -22.24 -29.92 12.94
N GLN A 192 -22.29 -31.03 12.21
CA GLN A 192 -23.54 -31.57 11.67
C GLN A 192 -24.51 -31.99 12.79
N ALA A 193 -24.02 -32.63 13.85
CA ALA A 193 -24.81 -32.97 15.03
C ALA A 193 -25.30 -31.73 15.80
N ASN A 194 -24.49 -30.68 15.89
CA ASN A 194 -24.86 -29.41 16.52
C ASN A 194 -25.88 -28.61 15.70
N VAL A 195 -25.83 -28.71 14.37
CA VAL A 195 -26.87 -28.16 13.48
C VAL A 195 -28.17 -28.94 13.63
N ALA A 196 -28.11 -30.27 13.60
CA ALA A 196 -29.28 -31.13 13.78
C ALA A 196 -29.96 -30.96 15.16
N SER A 197 -29.19 -30.57 16.18
CA SER A 197 -29.70 -30.32 17.55
C SER A 197 -29.96 -28.84 17.86
N GLY A 198 -29.80 -27.91 16.90
CA GLY A 198 -30.05 -26.47 17.09
C GLY A 198 -29.04 -25.72 17.97
N LYS A 199 -27.93 -26.35 18.38
CA LYS A 199 -26.92 -25.77 19.28
C LYS A 199 -25.94 -24.81 18.61
N MET A 200 -25.96 -24.70 17.29
CA MET A 200 -25.01 -23.88 16.53
C MET A 200 -25.18 -22.36 16.77
N ASP A 201 -26.41 -21.92 17.03
CA ASP A 201 -26.74 -20.49 17.24
C ASP A 201 -26.19 -19.96 18.58
N GLU A 202 -26.25 -20.79 19.63
CA GLU A 202 -25.66 -20.48 20.94
C GLU A 202 -24.12 -20.36 20.88
N ASN A 203 -23.44 -21.24 20.13
CA ASN A 203 -21.99 -21.21 20.03
C ASN A 203 -21.49 -20.04 19.15
N ALA A 204 -22.24 -19.70 18.08
CA ALA A 204 -21.97 -18.52 17.26
C ALA A 204 -22.16 -17.22 18.06
N LYS A 205 -23.17 -17.16 18.92
CA LYS A 205 -23.42 -16.04 19.83
C LYS A 205 -22.27 -15.84 20.83
N ARG A 206 -21.80 -16.91 21.49
CA ARG A 206 -20.65 -16.87 22.40
C ARG A 206 -19.34 -16.45 21.70
N LYS A 207 -19.08 -16.94 20.49
CA LYS A 207 -17.88 -16.54 19.72
C LYS A 207 -17.93 -15.04 19.33
N ARG A 208 -19.09 -14.51 18.94
CA ARG A 208 -19.28 -13.08 18.68
C ARG A 208 -19.06 -12.23 19.92
N GLU A 209 -19.54 -12.69 21.08
CA GLU A 209 -19.33 -12.01 22.36
C GLU A 209 -17.85 -11.94 22.74
N ILE A 210 -17.09 -13.01 22.55
CA ILE A 210 -15.64 -13.05 22.79
C ILE A 210 -14.88 -12.12 21.83
N CYS A 211 -15.17 -12.15 20.53
CA CYS A 211 -14.55 -11.23 19.57
C CYS A 211 -14.84 -9.76 19.89
N ASN A 212 -16.09 -9.45 20.27
CA ASN A 212 -16.47 -8.11 20.69
C ASN A 212 -15.78 -7.68 21.99
N ALA A 213 -15.57 -8.59 22.94
CA ALA A 213 -14.82 -8.32 24.16
C ALA A 213 -13.34 -8.00 23.85
N LEU A 214 -12.71 -8.79 22.97
CA LEU A 214 -11.33 -8.57 22.55
C LEU A 214 -11.16 -7.23 21.82
N ALA A 215 -12.05 -6.88 20.90
CA ALA A 215 -12.03 -5.59 20.20
C ALA A 215 -12.16 -4.40 21.17
N LYS A 216 -13.01 -4.51 22.20
CA LYS A 216 -13.15 -3.51 23.26
C LYS A 216 -11.88 -3.37 24.10
N THR A 217 -11.17 -4.46 24.39
CA THR A 217 -9.89 -4.40 25.12
C THR A 217 -8.77 -3.77 24.29
N THR A 218 -8.71 -4.03 22.99
CA THR A 218 -7.73 -3.43 22.07
C THR A 218 -7.97 -1.92 21.90
N SER A 219 -9.23 -1.48 21.73
CA SER A 219 -9.57 -0.04 21.68
C SER A 219 -9.24 0.71 22.97
N ARG A 220 -9.32 0.06 24.14
CA ARG A 220 -8.92 0.67 25.43
C ARG A 220 -7.41 0.79 25.58
N ARG A 221 -6.63 -0.06 24.91
CA ARG A 221 -5.16 0.00 24.91
C ARG A 221 -4.64 1.11 23.99
N ILE A 222 -5.27 1.33 22.83
CA ILE A 222 -4.87 2.36 21.86
C ILE A 222 -5.15 3.78 22.38
N LYS A 223 -6.22 3.98 23.16
CA LYS A 223 -6.54 5.28 23.80
C LYS A 223 -5.69 5.63 25.04
N LYS A 224 -4.75 4.77 25.44
CA LYS A 224 -3.91 4.93 26.63
C LYS A 224 -2.41 5.05 26.32
N GLN A 225 -2.00 5.12 25.06
CA GLN A 225 -0.63 5.50 24.72
C GLN A 225 -0.54 7.03 24.63
N PRO A 226 0.37 7.67 25.39
CA PRO A 226 0.58 9.12 25.39
C PRO A 226 1.20 9.62 24.08
#